data_AF-A0A2A7ULL4-F1
#
_entry.id   AF-A0A2A7ULL4-F1
#
_cell.length_a   1.000
_cell.length_b   1.000
_cell.length_c   1.000
_cell.angle_alpha   90.00
_cell.angle_beta   90.00
_cell.angle_gamma   90.00
#
_symmetry.space_group_name_H-M   'P 1'
#
loop_
_entity.id
_entity.type
_entity.pdbx_description
1 polymer ?
#
loop_
_entity_poly.entity_id
_entity_poly.type
_entity_poly.pdbx_seq_one_letter_code
_entity_poly.pdbx_strand_id
1 'polypeptide(L)'
;MPFIALYDANVLYGNTLRDMLIRLARSGVVQAKWTDAILDETMRTLAAKRPDIAESKLNRLRELIVAAVPDCLVEGYEPLIAGLRLPDPDDRHVLAAAIKAGAQVIVTANLADFPAAQLRQWNIEARGPDEFVLDQVHLDDRVVWACVQQIADSRRNPPETVDDVLEALESAGLVESVAALRTGR
;
A
#
# COMPACT_ATOMS: atom_id res chain seq x y z
N MET A 1 -2.21 -19.50 5.25
CA MET A 1 -1.36 -18.39 5.70
C MET A 1 -1.63 -17.21 4.78
N PRO A 2 -1.76 -15.98 5.30
CA PRO A 2 -1.95 -14.81 4.46
C PRO A 2 -0.76 -14.65 3.51
N PHE A 3 -1.02 -14.25 2.28
CA PHE A 3 0.03 -13.99 1.30
C PHE A 3 0.77 -12.69 1.67
N ILE A 4 2.00 -12.57 1.19
CA ILE A 4 2.88 -11.44 1.44
C ILE A 4 2.75 -10.46 0.28
N ALA A 5 2.46 -9.20 0.59
CA ALA A 5 2.40 -8.12 -0.38
C ALA A 5 3.43 -7.04 -0.02
N LEU A 6 4.25 -6.65 -0.97
CA LEU A 6 5.12 -5.49 -0.83
C LEU A 6 4.36 -4.24 -1.29
N TYR A 7 4.28 -3.21 -0.45
CA TYR A 7 3.69 -1.93 -0.82
C TYR A 7 4.76 -0.98 -1.35
N ASP A 8 4.53 -0.43 -2.52
CA ASP A 8 5.36 0.61 -3.13
C ASP A 8 5.10 2.00 -2.50
N ALA A 9 6.02 2.94 -2.66
CA ALA A 9 5.93 4.28 -2.09
C ALA A 9 4.72 5.06 -2.64
N ASN A 10 4.40 4.87 -3.93
CA ASN A 10 3.33 5.59 -4.61
C ASN A 10 1.93 5.30 -4.03
N VAL A 11 1.69 4.09 -3.50
CA VAL A 11 0.41 3.72 -2.86
C VAL A 11 0.35 4.10 -1.38
N LEU A 12 1.49 4.39 -0.75
CA LEU A 12 1.57 4.84 0.65
C LEU A 12 1.51 6.37 0.80
N TYR A 13 1.63 7.11 -0.29
CA TYR A 13 1.56 8.57 -0.28
C TYR A 13 0.18 9.10 0.12
N GLY A 14 -0.87 8.65 -0.57
CA GLY A 14 -2.24 9.16 -0.41
C GLY A 14 -2.85 8.80 0.95
N ASN A 15 -3.43 9.77 1.65
CA ASN A 15 -3.88 9.57 3.04
C ASN A 15 -4.90 8.44 3.20
N THR A 16 -6.00 8.49 2.43
CA THR A 16 -7.09 7.51 2.53
C THR A 16 -6.66 6.13 2.02
N LEU A 17 -5.94 6.08 0.89
CA LEU A 17 -5.42 4.82 0.34
C LEU A 17 -4.43 4.14 1.29
N ARG A 18 -3.47 4.90 1.84
CA ARG A 18 -2.52 4.37 2.84
C ARG A 18 -3.24 3.79 4.05
N ASP A 19 -4.20 4.53 4.62
CA ASP A 19 -4.95 4.08 5.80
C ASP A 19 -5.71 2.78 5.50
N MET A 20 -6.31 2.67 4.31
CA MET A 20 -6.97 1.46 3.85
C MET A 20 -6.01 0.26 3.76
N LEU A 21 -4.87 0.42 3.08
CA LEU A 21 -3.87 -0.65 2.90
C LEU A 21 -3.25 -1.09 4.23
N ILE A 22 -3.03 -0.17 5.16
CA ILE A 22 -2.54 -0.48 6.51
C ILE A 22 -3.59 -1.24 7.31
N ARG A 23 -4.88 -0.86 7.22
CA ARG A 23 -5.96 -1.57 7.93
C ARG A 23 -6.20 -2.96 7.38
N LEU A 24 -6.09 -3.16 6.07
CA LEU A 24 -6.10 -4.49 5.47
C LEU A 24 -4.96 -5.35 6.04
N ALA A 25 -3.74 -4.82 6.12
CA ALA A 25 -2.63 -5.54 6.75
C ALA A 25 -2.91 -5.89 8.23
N ARG A 26 -3.47 -4.95 9.00
CA ARG A 26 -3.85 -5.16 10.41
C ARG A 26 -4.96 -6.17 10.62
N SER A 27 -5.85 -6.34 9.63
CA SER A 27 -6.91 -7.36 9.68
C SER A 27 -6.37 -8.78 9.51
N GLY A 28 -5.13 -8.93 9.03
CA GLY A 28 -4.49 -10.23 8.81
C GLY A 28 -4.83 -10.90 7.48
N VAL A 29 -5.59 -10.25 6.59
CA VAL A 29 -5.86 -10.79 5.23
C VAL A 29 -4.61 -10.77 4.34
N VAL A 30 -3.68 -9.87 4.61
CA VAL A 30 -2.40 -9.74 3.92
C VAL A 30 -1.27 -9.47 4.91
N GLN A 31 -0.09 -10.04 4.64
CA GLN A 31 1.14 -9.67 5.32
C GLN A 31 1.82 -8.56 4.52
N ALA A 32 1.51 -7.31 4.85
CA ALA A 32 2.11 -6.17 4.18
C ALA A 32 3.57 -6.00 4.59
N LYS A 33 4.42 -5.69 3.60
CA LYS A 33 5.85 -5.48 3.75
C LYS A 33 6.28 -4.19 3.05
N TRP A 34 7.31 -3.54 3.56
CA TRP A 34 7.99 -2.39 2.94
C TRP A 34 9.40 -2.24 3.50
N THR A 35 10.20 -1.37 2.91
CA THR A 35 11.56 -1.04 3.40
C THR A 35 11.60 0.36 3.99
N ASP A 36 12.67 0.67 4.72
CA ASP A 36 12.94 2.06 5.13
C ASP A 36 13.10 3.01 3.93
N ALA A 37 13.69 2.54 2.81
CA ALA A 37 13.84 3.33 1.59
C ALA A 37 12.47 3.71 0.97
N ILE A 38 11.52 2.77 0.92
CA ILE A 38 10.15 3.03 0.44
C ILE A 38 9.45 4.07 1.33
N LEU A 39 9.62 3.97 2.66
CA LEU A 39 9.06 4.96 3.58
C LEU A 39 9.76 6.32 3.45
N ASP A 40 11.09 6.35 3.23
CA ASP A 40 11.84 7.58 2.98
C ASP A 40 11.34 8.29 1.72
N GLU A 41 11.10 7.54 0.63
CA GLU A 41 10.50 8.05 -0.60
C GLU A 41 9.10 8.61 -0.39
N THR A 42 8.29 7.88 0.38
CA THR A 42 6.93 8.32 0.73
C THR A 42 6.98 9.65 1.49
N MET A 43 7.86 9.77 2.50
CA MET A 43 7.99 10.98 3.32
C MET A 43 8.58 12.15 2.52
N ARG A 44 9.59 11.91 1.68
CA ARG A 44 10.16 12.93 0.77
C ARG A 44 9.11 13.47 -0.19
N THR A 45 8.32 12.59 -0.79
CA THR A 45 7.24 12.98 -1.71
C THR A 45 6.14 13.77 -1.00
N LEU A 46 5.77 13.37 0.22
CA LEU A 46 4.85 14.12 1.07
C LEU A 46 5.37 15.53 1.39
N ALA A 47 6.62 15.65 1.85
CA ALA A 47 7.23 16.93 2.15
C ALA A 47 7.27 17.87 0.93
N ALA A 48 7.60 17.33 -0.25
CA ALA A 48 7.67 18.10 -1.49
C ALA A 48 6.29 18.57 -1.98
N LYS A 49 5.27 17.72 -1.93
CA LYS A 49 3.91 18.04 -2.42
C LYS A 49 3.04 18.78 -1.40
N ARG A 50 3.35 18.66 -0.10
CA ARG A 50 2.60 19.27 1.01
C ARG A 50 3.56 20.01 1.95
N PRO A 51 4.17 21.12 1.48
CA PRO A 51 5.13 21.90 2.28
C PRO A 51 4.46 22.56 3.50
N ASP A 52 3.13 22.57 3.57
CA ASP A 52 2.34 23.01 4.73
C ASP A 52 2.41 22.04 5.93
N ILE A 53 2.84 20.79 5.71
CA ILE A 53 2.98 19.79 6.76
C ILE A 53 4.37 19.89 7.37
N ALA A 54 4.43 20.21 8.67
CA ALA A 54 5.69 20.24 9.42
C ALA A 54 6.40 18.88 9.41
N GLU A 55 7.73 18.90 9.28
CA GLU A 55 8.59 17.71 9.26
C GLU A 55 8.35 16.79 10.48
N SER A 56 8.13 17.36 11.66
CA SER A 56 7.81 16.59 12.88
C SER A 56 6.53 15.75 12.75
N LYS A 57 5.53 16.22 11.96
CA LYS A 57 4.32 15.43 11.68
C LYS A 57 4.60 14.30 10.69
N LEU A 58 5.50 14.49 9.73
CA LEU A 58 5.91 13.43 8.80
C LEU A 58 6.70 12.33 9.53
N ASN A 59 7.63 12.72 10.40
CA ASN A 59 8.35 11.77 11.26
C ASN A 59 7.40 10.99 12.15
N ARG A 60 6.42 11.67 12.75
CA ARG A 60 5.37 11.01 13.54
C ARG A 60 4.52 10.06 12.70
N LEU A 61 4.18 10.44 11.47
CA LEU A 61 3.44 9.57 10.55
C LEU A 61 4.24 8.29 10.25
N ARG A 62 5.54 8.40 9.95
CA ARG A 62 6.41 7.24 9.72
C ARG A 62 6.39 6.27 10.90
N GLU A 63 6.57 6.78 12.12
CA GLU A 63 6.53 5.97 13.35
C GLU A 63 5.21 5.22 13.48
N LEU A 64 4.08 5.90 13.21
CA LEU A 64 2.76 5.30 13.29
C LEU A 64 2.55 4.21 12.24
N ILE A 65 3.05 4.40 11.01
CA ILE A 65 2.97 3.39 9.95
C ILE A 65 3.73 2.12 10.37
N VAL A 66 4.97 2.26 10.83
CA VAL A 66 5.81 1.13 11.25
C VAL A 66 5.19 0.41 12.46
N ALA A 67 4.69 1.16 13.45
CA ALA A 67 4.07 0.58 14.64
C ALA A 67 2.72 -0.11 14.36
N ALA A 68 2.03 0.26 13.27
CA ALA A 68 0.71 -0.26 12.94
C ALA A 68 0.73 -1.71 12.44
N VAL A 69 1.81 -2.14 11.79
CA VAL A 69 1.92 -3.48 11.17
C VAL A 69 3.18 -4.18 11.71
N PRO A 70 3.02 -5.18 12.59
CA PRO A 70 4.16 -5.97 13.08
C PRO A 70 4.88 -6.68 11.94
N ASP A 71 6.20 -6.81 12.05
CA ASP A 71 7.05 -7.50 11.07
C ASP A 71 6.95 -6.91 9.64
N CYS A 72 6.62 -5.62 9.49
CA CYS A 72 6.47 -5.00 8.16
C CYS A 72 7.79 -4.71 7.44
N LEU A 73 8.87 -4.46 8.19
CA LEU A 73 10.15 -4.00 7.62
C LEU A 73 10.95 -5.14 7.00
N VAL A 74 11.37 -4.92 5.75
CA VAL A 74 12.25 -5.82 5.01
C VAL A 74 13.67 -5.26 5.01
N GLU A 75 14.61 -6.05 5.51
CA GLU A 75 16.03 -5.70 5.61
C GLU A 75 16.90 -6.68 4.82
N GLY A 76 18.11 -6.26 4.43
CA GLY A 76 19.11 -7.12 3.79
C GLY A 76 18.72 -7.55 2.37
N TYR A 77 17.99 -6.70 1.65
CA TYR A 77 17.60 -6.88 0.25
C TYR A 77 18.61 -6.23 -0.71
N GLU A 78 19.43 -5.30 -0.22
CA GLU A 78 20.34 -4.46 -0.98
C GLU A 78 21.30 -5.25 -1.91
N PRO A 79 21.87 -6.40 -1.50
CA PRO A 79 22.74 -7.18 -2.38
C PRO A 79 22.07 -7.68 -3.66
N LEU A 80 20.73 -7.77 -3.69
CA LEU A 80 19.98 -8.24 -4.85
C LEU A 80 19.85 -7.17 -5.94
N ILE A 81 19.88 -5.88 -5.57
CA ILE A 81 19.55 -4.74 -6.45
C ILE A 81 20.41 -4.74 -7.73
N ALA A 82 21.71 -4.98 -7.59
CA ALA A 82 22.65 -4.89 -8.71
C ALA A 82 22.36 -5.93 -9.82
N GLY A 83 21.75 -7.07 -9.47
CA GLY A 83 21.42 -8.14 -10.41
C GLY A 83 20.06 -7.97 -11.11
N LEU A 84 19.22 -7.07 -10.63
CA LEU A 84 17.87 -6.88 -11.15
C LEU A 84 17.85 -5.92 -12.33
N ARG A 85 16.89 -6.15 -13.24
CA ARG A 85 16.65 -5.31 -14.41
C ARG A 85 15.17 -4.97 -14.47
N LEU A 86 14.87 -3.69 -14.32
CA LEU A 86 13.54 -3.11 -14.53
C LEU A 86 13.68 -1.94 -15.52
N PRO A 87 12.58 -1.50 -16.16
CA PRO A 87 12.56 -0.30 -17.01
C PRO A 87 13.12 0.92 -16.28
N ASP A 88 12.70 1.13 -15.03
CA ASP A 88 13.28 2.14 -14.13
C ASP A 88 14.35 1.48 -13.22
N PRO A 89 15.61 1.94 -13.27
CA PRO A 89 16.66 1.49 -12.36
C PRO A 89 16.38 1.77 -10.89
N ASP A 90 15.58 2.79 -10.56
CA ASP A 90 15.28 3.16 -9.17
C ASP A 90 14.31 2.14 -8.57
N ASP A 91 13.33 1.62 -9.31
CA ASP A 91 12.38 0.60 -8.81
C ASP A 91 12.99 -0.77 -8.47
N ARG A 92 14.26 -0.99 -8.79
CA ARG A 92 14.95 -2.24 -8.47
C ARG A 92 15.03 -2.52 -6.97
N HIS A 93 15.04 -1.49 -6.12
CA HIS A 93 15.01 -1.70 -4.67
C HIS A 93 13.67 -2.29 -4.21
N VAL A 94 12.56 -1.89 -4.83
CA VAL A 94 11.22 -2.43 -4.57
C VAL A 94 11.19 -3.92 -4.92
N LEU A 95 11.63 -4.29 -6.13
CA LEU A 95 11.68 -5.70 -6.53
C LEU A 95 12.64 -6.53 -5.66
N ALA A 96 13.82 -6.00 -5.31
CA ALA A 96 14.74 -6.66 -4.41
C ALA A 96 14.11 -6.96 -3.05
N ALA A 97 13.38 -6.00 -2.49
CA ALA A 97 12.65 -6.17 -1.23
C ALA A 97 11.54 -7.22 -1.36
N ALA A 98 10.78 -7.20 -2.45
CA ALA A 98 9.73 -8.20 -2.72
C ALA A 98 10.31 -9.62 -2.76
N ILE A 99 11.44 -9.82 -3.46
CA ILE A 99 12.14 -11.11 -3.52
C ILE A 99 12.63 -11.52 -2.14
N LYS A 100 13.28 -10.60 -1.40
CA LYS A 100 13.82 -10.86 -0.07
C LYS A 100 12.73 -11.27 0.93
N ALA A 101 11.56 -10.63 0.85
CA ALA A 101 10.42 -10.91 1.71
C ALA A 101 9.63 -12.16 1.30
N GLY A 102 9.90 -12.73 0.12
CA GLY A 102 9.06 -13.77 -0.46
C GLY A 102 7.64 -13.26 -0.75
N ALA A 103 7.51 -12.01 -1.18
CA ALA A 103 6.24 -11.43 -1.58
C ALA A 103 5.68 -12.17 -2.81
N GLN A 104 4.36 -12.32 -2.87
CA GLN A 104 3.66 -12.79 -4.07
C GLN A 104 3.22 -11.61 -4.95
N VAL A 105 2.99 -10.44 -4.34
CA VAL A 105 2.45 -9.26 -5.01
C VAL A 105 3.25 -8.02 -4.64
N ILE A 106 3.55 -7.17 -5.62
CA ILE A 106 3.92 -5.77 -5.45
C ILE A 106 2.67 -4.93 -5.72
N VAL A 107 2.22 -4.16 -4.74
CA VAL A 107 1.09 -3.23 -4.89
C VAL A 107 1.64 -1.86 -5.27
N THR A 108 1.35 -1.43 -6.51
CA THR A 108 1.90 -0.20 -7.09
C THR A 108 0.91 0.43 -8.06
N ALA A 109 0.88 1.76 -8.13
CA ALA A 109 0.14 2.47 -9.17
C ALA A 109 0.89 2.52 -10.52
N ASN A 110 2.20 2.22 -10.53
CA ASN A 110 3.07 2.34 -11.69
C ASN A 110 3.36 0.98 -12.35
N LEU A 111 2.32 0.29 -12.84
CA LEU A 111 2.45 -1.07 -13.40
C LEU A 111 3.47 -1.19 -14.55
N ALA A 112 3.70 -0.10 -15.29
CA ALA A 112 4.68 -0.07 -16.39
C ALA A 112 6.12 -0.30 -15.90
N ASP A 113 6.44 0.09 -14.67
CA ASP A 113 7.77 -0.03 -14.08
C ASP A 113 8.06 -1.45 -13.57
N PHE A 114 7.01 -2.28 -13.48
CA PHE A 114 7.09 -3.67 -13.05
C PHE A 114 6.52 -4.65 -14.10
N PRO A 115 7.11 -4.76 -15.31
CA PRO A 115 6.58 -5.63 -16.35
C PRO A 115 6.55 -7.10 -15.92
N ALA A 116 5.42 -7.77 -16.16
CA ALA A 116 5.23 -9.18 -15.79
C ALA A 116 6.35 -10.11 -16.31
N ALA A 117 6.94 -9.82 -17.47
CA ALA A 117 8.05 -10.60 -18.00
C ALA A 117 9.31 -10.57 -17.11
N GLN A 118 9.57 -9.46 -16.41
CA GLN A 118 10.69 -9.34 -15.46
C GLN A 118 10.36 -9.98 -14.11
N LEU A 119 9.09 -9.95 -13.70
CA LEU A 119 8.65 -10.44 -12.40
C LEU A 119 8.43 -11.95 -12.33
N ARG A 120 7.95 -12.57 -13.42
CA ARG A 120 7.55 -13.99 -13.47
C ARG A 120 8.64 -14.96 -12.99
N GLN A 121 9.91 -14.67 -13.27
CA GLN A 121 11.03 -15.52 -12.83
C GLN A 121 11.16 -15.62 -11.30
N TRP A 122 10.56 -14.68 -10.57
CA TRP A 122 10.54 -14.62 -9.11
C TRP A 122 9.20 -15.06 -8.52
N ASN A 123 8.22 -15.46 -9.34
CA ASN A 123 6.84 -15.74 -8.93
C ASN A 123 6.15 -14.54 -8.23
N ILE A 124 6.43 -13.33 -8.73
CA ILE A 124 5.85 -12.08 -8.24
C ILE A 124 4.93 -11.51 -9.32
N GLU A 125 3.81 -10.92 -8.90
CA GLU A 125 2.92 -10.13 -9.74
C GLU A 125 2.93 -8.66 -9.28
N ALA A 126 2.75 -7.72 -10.21
CA ALA A 126 2.43 -6.34 -9.86
C ALA A 126 0.92 -6.15 -10.01
N ARG A 127 0.28 -5.55 -9.00
CA ARG A 127 -1.15 -5.22 -9.02
C ARG A 127 -1.39 -3.77 -8.69
N GLY A 128 -2.38 -3.19 -9.37
CA GLY A 128 -2.88 -1.86 -9.05
C GLY A 128 -3.55 -1.86 -7.68
N PRO A 129 -3.60 -0.70 -6.98
CA PRO A 129 -4.24 -0.63 -5.68
C PRO A 129 -5.75 -0.94 -5.73
N ASP A 130 -6.45 -0.59 -6.81
CA ASP A 130 -7.87 -0.92 -6.97
C ASP A 130 -8.09 -2.42 -7.15
N GLU A 131 -7.42 -3.03 -8.12
CA GLU A 131 -7.47 -4.47 -8.36
C GLU A 131 -7.12 -5.26 -7.08
N PHE A 132 -6.05 -4.86 -6.39
CA PHE A 132 -5.62 -5.49 -5.14
C PHE A 132 -6.70 -5.45 -4.05
N VAL A 133 -7.36 -4.30 -3.85
CA VAL A 133 -8.43 -4.16 -2.84
C VAL A 133 -9.69 -4.89 -3.28
N LEU A 134 -10.03 -4.85 -4.57
CA LEU A 134 -11.16 -5.56 -5.14
C LEU A 134 -11.04 -7.08 -4.94
N ASP A 135 -9.83 -7.65 -5.10
CA ASP A 135 -9.58 -9.05 -4.79
C ASP A 135 -9.90 -9.37 -3.31
N GLN A 136 -9.59 -8.44 -2.40
CA GLN A 136 -9.92 -8.63 -0.98
C GLN A 136 -11.43 -8.53 -0.75
N VAL A 137 -12.13 -7.67 -1.49
CA VAL A 137 -13.61 -7.59 -1.44
C VAL A 137 -14.23 -8.90 -1.91
N HIS A 138 -13.75 -9.48 -3.00
CA HIS A 138 -14.22 -10.77 -3.50
C HIS A 138 -13.91 -11.93 -2.55
N LEU A 139 -12.88 -11.80 -1.72
CA LEU A 139 -12.52 -12.81 -0.72
C LEU A 139 -13.38 -12.71 0.54
N ASP A 140 -13.50 -11.52 1.14
CA ASP A 140 -14.39 -11.24 2.27
C ASP A 140 -14.70 -9.73 2.37
N ASP A 141 -15.80 -9.32 1.75
CA ASP A 141 -16.28 -7.94 1.71
C ASP A 141 -16.50 -7.34 3.11
N ARG A 142 -16.89 -8.15 4.10
CA ARG A 142 -17.11 -7.70 5.48
C ARG A 142 -15.82 -7.19 6.13
N VAL A 143 -14.67 -7.81 5.81
CA VAL A 143 -13.37 -7.37 6.33
C VAL A 143 -13.01 -6.03 5.72
N VAL A 144 -13.16 -5.89 4.41
CA VAL A 144 -12.86 -4.64 3.69
C VAL A 144 -13.80 -3.52 4.16
N TRP A 145 -15.10 -3.80 4.29
CA TRP A 145 -16.08 -2.86 4.84
C TRP A 145 -15.73 -2.43 6.28
N ALA A 146 -15.33 -3.38 7.13
CA ALA A 146 -14.89 -3.06 8.49
C ALA A 146 -13.67 -2.11 8.47
N CYS A 147 -12.74 -2.27 7.54
CA CYS A 147 -11.64 -1.32 7.37
C CYS A 147 -12.14 0.09 7.01
N VAL A 148 -13.08 0.20 6.07
CA VAL A 148 -13.70 1.49 5.69
C VAL A 148 -14.41 2.14 6.90
N GLN A 149 -15.21 1.38 7.65
CA GLN A 149 -15.87 1.87 8.87
C GLN A 149 -14.85 2.38 9.89
N GLN A 150 -13.77 1.65 10.12
CA GLN A 150 -12.76 2.09 11.08
C GLN A 150 -11.97 3.34 10.62
N ILE A 151 -11.89 3.61 9.31
CA ILE A 151 -11.36 4.89 8.81
C ILE A 151 -12.31 6.01 9.24
N ALA A 152 -13.60 5.88 8.93
CA ALA A 152 -14.62 6.87 9.31
C ALA A 152 -14.62 7.15 10.82
N ASP A 153 -14.64 6.10 11.66
CA ASP A 153 -14.63 6.21 13.12
C ASP A 153 -13.40 6.94 13.69
N SER A 154 -12.27 6.89 12.96
CA SER A 154 -11.01 7.52 13.36
C SER A 154 -10.91 9.00 12.98
N ARG A 155 -11.66 9.44 11.98
CA ARG A 155 -11.66 10.82 11.49
C ARG A 155 -12.68 11.62 12.28
N ARG A 156 -12.19 12.45 13.20
CA ARG A 156 -13.01 13.25 14.13
C ARG A 156 -12.89 14.75 13.90
N ASN A 157 -12.02 15.19 13.00
CA ASN A 157 -11.78 16.61 12.73
C ASN A 157 -11.31 16.85 11.28
N PRO A 158 -12.24 17.13 10.34
CA PRO A 158 -13.69 17.03 10.52
C PRO A 158 -14.14 15.56 10.69
N PRO A 159 -15.29 15.31 11.33
CA PRO A 159 -15.93 13.99 11.28
C PRO A 159 -16.28 13.61 9.85
N GLU A 160 -16.03 12.35 9.48
CA GLU A 160 -16.41 11.77 8.18
C GLU A 160 -17.33 10.56 8.38
N THR A 161 -18.25 10.36 7.46
CA THR A 161 -19.11 9.18 7.34
C THR A 161 -18.43 8.09 6.51
N VAL A 162 -19.01 6.88 6.49
CA VAL A 162 -18.56 5.80 5.59
C VAL A 162 -18.63 6.22 4.13
N ASP A 163 -19.69 6.94 3.75
CA ASP A 163 -19.87 7.39 2.36
C ASP A 163 -18.79 8.41 1.96
N ASP A 164 -18.42 9.34 2.87
CA ASP A 164 -17.30 10.27 2.65
C ASP A 164 -15.97 9.52 2.43
N VAL A 165 -15.73 8.44 3.20
CA VAL A 165 -14.52 7.62 3.03
C VAL A 165 -14.54 6.87 1.70
N LEU A 166 -15.68 6.31 1.30
CA LEU A 166 -15.82 5.62 0.01
C LEU A 166 -15.58 6.58 -1.16
N GLU A 167 -16.11 7.80 -1.11
CA GLU A 167 -15.84 8.84 -2.12
C GLU A 167 -14.35 9.23 -2.16
N ALA A 168 -13.69 9.31 -1.01
CA ALA A 168 -12.26 9.60 -0.93
C ALA A 168 -11.40 8.45 -1.47
N LEU A 169 -11.81 7.19 -1.28
CA LEU A 169 -11.15 6.02 -1.87
C LEU A 169 -11.35 5.96 -3.39
N GLU A 170 -12.56 6.21 -3.86
CA GLU A 170 -12.89 6.30 -5.29
C GLU A 170 -12.05 7.40 -5.97
N SER A 171 -11.97 8.58 -5.35
CA SER A 171 -11.11 9.69 -5.80
C SER A 171 -9.62 9.36 -5.76
N ALA A 172 -9.20 8.42 -4.90
CA ALA A 172 -7.83 7.91 -4.84
C ALA A 172 -7.56 6.77 -5.83
N GLY A 173 -8.55 6.41 -6.66
CA GLY A 173 -8.44 5.44 -7.75
C GLY A 173 -9.02 4.06 -7.45
N LEU A 174 -9.69 3.84 -6.30
CA LEU A 174 -10.32 2.56 -5.94
C LEU A 174 -11.76 2.45 -6.49
N VAL A 175 -11.94 2.70 -7.78
CA VAL A 175 -13.25 2.85 -8.41
C VAL A 175 -14.03 1.54 -8.39
N GLU A 176 -13.41 0.43 -8.81
CA GLU A 176 -14.05 -0.88 -8.89
C GLU A 176 -14.31 -1.44 -7.49
N SER A 177 -13.35 -1.29 -6.58
CA SER A 177 -13.48 -1.71 -5.18
C SER A 177 -14.67 -1.02 -4.49
N VAL A 178 -14.80 0.30 -4.67
CA VAL A 178 -15.90 1.08 -4.08
C VAL A 178 -17.24 0.68 -4.69
N ALA A 179 -17.30 0.46 -6.00
CA ALA A 179 -18.51 -0.02 -6.66
C ALA A 179 -18.96 -1.40 -6.14
N ALA A 180 -18.02 -2.33 -5.94
CA ALA A 180 -18.30 -3.64 -5.37
C ALA A 180 -18.83 -3.55 -3.93
N LEU A 181 -18.20 -2.74 -3.08
CA LEU A 181 -18.64 -2.53 -1.69
C LEU A 181 -20.02 -1.88 -1.59
N ARG A 182 -20.37 -0.97 -2.50
CA ARG A 182 -21.71 -0.35 -2.54
C ARG A 182 -22.80 -1.35 -2.96
N THR A 183 -22.45 -2.36 -3.77
CA THR A 183 -23.41 -3.35 -4.29
C THR A 183 -23.68 -4.47 -3.30
N GLY A 184 -22.73 -4.81 -2.43
CA GLY A 184 -22.88 -5.85 -1.40
C GLY A 184 -23.70 -5.44 -0.17
N ARG A 185 -24.33 -4.25 -0.18
CA ARG A 185 -25.07 -3.67 0.94
C ARG A 185 -26.49 -4.22 1.07
#